data_AF-Q11ZU0-F1
#
_entry.id   AF-Q11ZU0-F1
#
_cell.length_a   1.000
_cell.length_b   1.000
_cell.length_c   1.000
_cell.angle_alpha   90.00
_cell.angle_beta   90.00
_cell.angle_gamma   90.00
#
_symmetry.space_group_name_H-M   'P 1'
#
loop_
_entity.id
_entity.type
_entity.pdbx_description
1 polymer ?
#
loop_
_entity_poly.entity_id
_entity_poly.type
_entity_poly.pdbx_seq_one_letter_code
_entity_poly.pdbx_strand_id
1 'polypeptide(L)'
;MPENSLSAIAAQPNPKLPRTPPAFNGLQVNFCKNPSCELFGVRVPETAKKGHGAKNSHIVVAFAKGDPAIRCNSCGEHFPLKSNLGIFEEFHRISKTTFTVPCCPDCMCSNHLVPITQPKAYHSFGLTTAGSHCYRCKVCSKTFSVKPKGINPIARQLRSDKNPPVLRMLTGKMPLRRICEAADVAPKVLYERIDFFHEQSMALMAEREAKLASMNIRRLYIGVDRQEYVVNWTQRKDRRNVVITAVASADNGTGYVFGMHPNFDPIPDPTVIQREVERIGDAALPSGYRRYARLWLQSDYEEAMHGSVRIAAGSLTGKIANSYAQAAGREDVESAEFFEQHEKLPNAGMLIHSEYTLYGHFMHLNRLLGGVEKLRFFLDQDSGIRAACLGAFHERVKNRTADALYVSMAKELTIDQKRQRMSEARAAFTKESALHPGLSEAQVKLILLKRRIQEATALGQWRDRWVFHPLVSMSEPEKASCLLTDLGDYDEDHLAWLHNKASLHAVDSWFNRLRRRSSMLERPITGASNRGRTWNGYSAYRPEQIEKLQTIFRACHNYVWTGEKRTDTPAMRLGLAKAPLDYTDIIYFK
;
A
#
# COMPACT_ATOMS: atom_id res chain seq x y z
N MET A 1 -8.47 0.13 -32.16
CA MET A 1 -8.44 -0.86 -31.06
C MET A 1 -9.75 -0.70 -30.32
N PRO A 2 -10.43 -1.81 -29.97
CA PRO A 2 -11.88 -1.83 -29.85
C PRO A 2 -12.33 -0.90 -28.74
N GLU A 3 -13.50 -0.28 -28.91
CA GLU A 3 -14.25 0.35 -27.84
C GLU A 3 -14.15 -0.53 -26.59
N ASN A 4 -13.83 0.09 -25.45
CA ASN A 4 -13.67 -0.62 -24.19
C ASN A 4 -14.85 -1.57 -24.03
N SER A 5 -14.62 -2.88 -23.96
CA SER A 5 -15.72 -3.87 -23.99
C SER A 5 -16.76 -3.59 -22.90
N LEU A 6 -16.33 -3.00 -21.78
CA LEU A 6 -17.18 -2.54 -20.67
C LEU A 6 -18.07 -1.34 -21.04
N SER A 7 -17.60 -0.38 -21.84
CA SER A 7 -18.44 0.77 -22.27
C SER A 7 -19.50 0.37 -23.30
N ALA A 8 -19.22 -0.64 -24.12
CA ALA A 8 -20.22 -1.21 -25.03
C ALA A 8 -21.26 -2.09 -24.30
N ILE A 9 -20.87 -2.72 -23.19
CA ILE A 9 -21.76 -3.50 -22.32
C ILE A 9 -22.71 -2.57 -21.54
N ALA A 10 -22.22 -1.45 -20.99
CA ALA A 10 -23.01 -0.52 -20.20
C ALA A 10 -24.18 0.16 -20.96
N ALA A 11 -24.06 0.29 -22.29
CA ALA A 11 -25.07 0.92 -23.15
C ALA A 11 -26.27 0.01 -23.49
N GLN A 12 -26.26 -1.26 -23.09
CA GLN A 12 -27.35 -2.20 -23.36
C GLN A 12 -28.38 -2.19 -22.22
N PRO A 13 -29.69 -2.24 -22.51
CA PRO A 13 -30.68 -2.51 -21.47
C PRO A 13 -30.48 -3.94 -20.94
N ASN A 14 -30.04 -4.05 -19.68
CA ASN A 14 -29.78 -5.29 -18.95
C ASN A 14 -28.57 -6.11 -19.47
N PRO A 15 -27.34 -5.60 -19.30
CA PRO A 15 -26.15 -6.26 -19.82
C PRO A 15 -25.93 -7.65 -19.22
N LYS A 16 -25.73 -8.66 -20.07
CA LYS A 16 -25.24 -9.97 -19.62
C LYS A 16 -23.78 -9.84 -19.20
N LEU A 17 -23.55 -9.59 -17.91
CA LEU A 17 -22.21 -9.52 -17.35
C LEU A 17 -21.56 -10.91 -17.36
N PRO A 18 -20.25 -11.01 -17.69
CA PRO A 18 -19.50 -12.25 -17.49
C PRO A 18 -19.44 -12.59 -16.00
N ARG A 19 -19.03 -13.82 -15.68
CA ARG A 19 -18.99 -14.29 -14.27
C ARG A 19 -17.98 -13.54 -13.40
N THR A 20 -16.93 -13.01 -14.02
CA THR A 20 -15.92 -12.17 -13.37
C THR A 20 -15.59 -11.00 -14.28
N PRO A 21 -15.12 -9.87 -13.73
CA PRO A 21 -14.56 -8.78 -14.53
C PRO A 21 -13.47 -9.31 -15.48
N PRO A 22 -13.42 -8.82 -16.73
CA PRO A 22 -12.49 -9.30 -17.74
C PRO A 22 -11.06 -9.15 -17.26
N ALA A 23 -10.18 -10.07 -17.66
CA ALA A 23 -8.75 -9.92 -17.41
C ALA A 23 -8.20 -8.71 -18.17
N PHE A 24 -7.24 -8.00 -17.58
CA PHE A 24 -6.64 -6.81 -18.20
C PHE A 24 -5.12 -6.91 -18.19
N ASN A 25 -4.47 -6.84 -19.36
CA ASN A 25 -3.01 -7.03 -19.50
C ASN A 25 -2.46 -8.27 -18.77
N GLY A 26 -3.20 -9.39 -18.84
CA GLY A 26 -2.85 -10.65 -18.18
C GLY A 26 -3.19 -10.71 -16.68
N LEU A 27 -3.63 -9.61 -16.08
CA LEU A 27 -4.08 -9.56 -14.69
C LEU A 27 -5.48 -10.16 -14.54
N GLN A 28 -5.62 -11.12 -13.63
CA GLN A 28 -6.89 -11.59 -13.10
C GLN A 28 -6.72 -11.87 -11.62
N VAL A 29 -7.38 -11.09 -10.76
CA VAL A 29 -7.30 -11.26 -9.30
C VAL A 29 -8.51 -11.97 -8.70
N ASN A 30 -9.58 -12.19 -9.47
CA ASN A 30 -10.82 -12.78 -8.98
C ASN A 30 -10.71 -14.31 -8.95
N PHE A 31 -10.12 -14.83 -7.88
CA PHE A 31 -9.93 -16.26 -7.61
C PHE A 31 -9.87 -16.51 -6.09
N CYS A 32 -10.04 -17.77 -5.67
CA CYS A 32 -9.95 -18.19 -4.27
C CYS A 32 -8.63 -17.75 -3.61
N LYS A 33 -8.71 -17.01 -2.49
CA LYS A 33 -7.54 -16.49 -1.77
C LYS A 33 -7.06 -17.38 -0.61
N ASN A 34 -7.75 -18.47 -0.29
CA ASN A 34 -7.29 -19.45 0.69
C ASN A 34 -6.09 -20.27 0.16
N PRO A 35 -4.87 -20.12 0.71
CA PRO A 35 -3.68 -20.82 0.21
C PRO A 35 -3.73 -22.35 0.36
N SER A 36 -4.53 -22.88 1.27
CA SER A 36 -4.70 -24.33 1.48
C SER A 36 -5.75 -24.95 0.54
N CYS A 37 -6.42 -24.15 -0.29
CA CYS A 37 -7.43 -24.62 -1.23
C CYS A 37 -6.81 -25.06 -2.57
N GLU A 38 -7.29 -26.16 -3.15
CA GLU A 38 -6.87 -26.63 -4.47
C GLU A 38 -7.17 -25.61 -5.60
N LEU A 39 -8.16 -24.74 -5.39
CA LEU A 39 -8.54 -23.67 -6.32
C LEU A 39 -7.82 -22.34 -6.04
N PHE A 40 -6.84 -22.32 -5.13
CA PHE A 40 -6.02 -21.14 -4.86
C PHE A 40 -5.33 -20.65 -6.14
N GLY A 41 -5.50 -19.38 -6.50
CA GLY A 41 -4.92 -18.83 -7.73
C GLY A 41 -5.46 -19.44 -9.03
N VAL A 42 -6.52 -20.24 -8.99
CA VAL A 42 -7.15 -20.81 -10.20
C VAL A 42 -8.25 -19.86 -10.66
N ARG A 43 -8.16 -19.41 -11.92
CA ARG A 43 -9.13 -18.47 -12.50
C ARG A 43 -10.54 -19.04 -12.48
N VAL A 44 -11.51 -18.20 -12.14
CA VAL A 44 -12.93 -18.53 -12.29
C VAL A 44 -13.23 -18.64 -13.80
N PRO A 45 -13.82 -19.76 -14.27
CA PRO A 45 -14.18 -19.90 -15.68
C PRO A 45 -15.22 -18.85 -16.11
N GLU A 46 -15.05 -18.29 -17.32
CA GLU A 46 -15.92 -17.24 -17.85
C GLU A 46 -17.39 -17.69 -17.98
N THR A 47 -17.61 -18.97 -18.28
CA THR A 47 -18.93 -19.57 -18.41
C THR A 47 -19.13 -20.68 -17.38
N ALA A 48 -20.38 -20.87 -16.95
CA ALA A 48 -20.75 -21.99 -16.11
C ALA A 48 -21.05 -23.22 -16.97
N LYS A 49 -20.61 -24.39 -16.53
CA LYS A 49 -21.03 -25.68 -17.11
C LYS A 49 -22.51 -25.87 -16.81
N LYS A 50 -23.30 -26.23 -17.83
CA LYS A 50 -24.75 -26.49 -17.74
C LYS A 50 -25.03 -27.98 -18.00
N GLY A 51 -26.09 -28.52 -17.41
CA GLY A 51 -26.51 -29.91 -17.58
C GLY A 51 -26.54 -30.70 -16.26
N HIS A 52 -27.26 -31.83 -16.26
CA HIS A 52 -27.35 -32.72 -15.10
C HIS A 52 -25.96 -33.27 -14.73
N GLY A 53 -25.54 -33.10 -13.49
CA GLY A 53 -24.20 -33.50 -13.02
C GLY A 53 -23.05 -32.53 -13.31
N ALA A 54 -23.33 -31.33 -13.86
CA ALA A 54 -22.30 -30.34 -14.13
C ALA A 54 -21.66 -29.79 -12.83
N LYS A 55 -20.37 -30.09 -12.61
CA LYS A 55 -19.59 -29.57 -11.48
C LYS A 55 -18.87 -28.29 -11.87
N ASN A 56 -19.23 -27.18 -11.22
CA ASN A 56 -18.56 -25.89 -11.36
C ASN A 56 -17.58 -25.69 -10.19
N SER A 57 -16.36 -25.21 -10.46
CA SER A 57 -15.34 -24.93 -9.43
C SER A 57 -15.74 -23.76 -8.52
N HIS A 58 -16.50 -22.83 -9.07
CA HIS A 58 -16.99 -21.64 -8.40
C HIS A 58 -18.45 -21.43 -8.76
N ILE A 59 -19.20 -20.69 -7.94
CA ILE A 59 -20.55 -20.19 -8.26
C ILE A 59 -20.62 -18.69 -8.02
N VAL A 60 -21.39 -18.00 -8.85
CA VAL A 60 -21.74 -16.60 -8.61
C VAL A 60 -22.89 -16.59 -7.62
N VAL A 61 -22.74 -15.86 -6.54
CA VAL A 61 -23.77 -15.66 -5.51
C VAL A 61 -24.06 -14.18 -5.37
N ALA A 62 -25.29 -13.84 -5.04
CA ALA A 62 -25.60 -12.48 -4.60
C ALA A 62 -25.05 -12.29 -3.18
N PHE A 63 -24.34 -11.20 -2.95
CA PHE A 63 -23.84 -10.82 -1.64
C PHE A 63 -24.33 -9.40 -1.32
N ALA A 64 -24.70 -9.15 -0.06
CA ALA A 64 -25.30 -7.88 0.37
C ALA A 64 -26.43 -7.38 -0.56
N LYS A 65 -26.49 -6.07 -0.85
CA LYS A 65 -27.51 -5.35 -1.64
C LYS A 65 -27.49 -5.65 -3.15
N GLY A 66 -27.09 -6.86 -3.56
CA GLY A 66 -27.14 -7.31 -4.95
C GLY A 66 -25.83 -7.26 -5.72
N ASP A 67 -24.72 -6.89 -5.07
CA ASP A 67 -23.39 -6.99 -5.69
C ASP A 67 -22.99 -8.48 -5.83
N PRO A 68 -22.46 -8.89 -7.00
CA PRO A 68 -22.08 -10.28 -7.24
C PRO A 68 -20.78 -10.61 -6.51
N ALA A 69 -20.81 -11.69 -5.73
CA ALA A 69 -19.63 -12.33 -5.16
C ALA A 69 -19.43 -13.73 -5.74
N ILE A 70 -18.26 -14.30 -5.50
CA ILE A 70 -17.95 -15.68 -5.89
C ILE A 70 -17.83 -16.53 -4.65
N ARG A 71 -18.50 -17.69 -4.65
CA ARG A 71 -18.24 -18.78 -3.71
C ARG A 71 -17.37 -19.85 -4.36
N CYS A 72 -16.27 -20.20 -3.70
CA CYS A 72 -15.44 -21.35 -4.05
C CYS A 72 -16.15 -22.65 -3.63
N ASN A 73 -16.39 -23.59 -4.55
CA ASN A 73 -17.04 -24.86 -4.20
C ASN A 73 -16.08 -25.89 -3.57
N SER A 74 -14.76 -25.63 -3.57
CA SER A 74 -13.78 -26.50 -2.92
C SER A 74 -13.66 -26.20 -1.41
N CYS A 75 -13.39 -24.95 -1.04
CA CYS A 75 -13.21 -24.55 0.36
C CYS A 75 -14.41 -23.82 0.99
N GLY A 76 -15.43 -23.46 0.20
CA GLY A 76 -16.62 -22.72 0.67
C GLY A 76 -16.42 -21.22 0.87
N GLU A 77 -15.20 -20.69 0.65
CA GLU A 77 -14.89 -19.27 0.85
C GLU A 77 -15.64 -18.38 -0.15
N HIS A 78 -16.07 -17.21 0.33
CA HIS A 78 -16.69 -16.16 -0.47
C HIS A 78 -15.70 -15.01 -0.66
N PHE A 79 -15.62 -14.48 -1.87
CA PHE A 79 -14.81 -13.30 -2.15
C PHE A 79 -15.53 -12.32 -3.09
N PRO A 80 -15.40 -11.00 -2.85
CA PRO A 80 -15.99 -9.97 -3.70
C PRO A 80 -15.27 -9.91 -5.05
N LEU A 81 -15.95 -9.38 -6.07
CA LEU A 81 -15.37 -9.15 -7.39
C LEU A 81 -14.71 -7.77 -7.46
N LYS A 82 -13.44 -7.73 -7.89
CA LYS A 82 -12.67 -6.51 -8.10
C LYS A 82 -12.38 -6.26 -9.57
N SER A 83 -12.37 -4.99 -9.96
CA SER A 83 -12.05 -4.58 -11.33
C SER A 83 -10.57 -4.77 -11.63
N ASN A 84 -10.24 -5.73 -12.51
CA ASN A 84 -8.85 -5.92 -12.96
C ASN A 84 -8.30 -4.67 -13.65
N LEU A 85 -9.14 -3.92 -14.36
CA LEU A 85 -8.76 -2.64 -14.96
C LEU A 85 -8.40 -1.62 -13.88
N GLY A 86 -9.27 -1.44 -12.88
CA GLY A 86 -9.01 -0.50 -11.78
C GLY A 86 -7.73 -0.84 -11.01
N ILE A 87 -7.48 -2.12 -10.75
CA ILE A 87 -6.24 -2.55 -10.11
C ILE A 87 -5.03 -2.26 -10.99
N PHE A 88 -5.10 -2.54 -12.29
CA PHE A 88 -3.99 -2.27 -13.20
C PHE A 88 -3.68 -0.77 -13.32
N GLU A 89 -4.71 0.07 -13.40
CA GLU A 89 -4.55 1.53 -13.40
C GLU A 89 -3.85 2.02 -12.14
N GLU A 90 -4.23 1.47 -10.99
CA GLU A 90 -3.63 1.83 -9.72
C GLU A 90 -2.19 1.32 -9.58
N PHE A 91 -1.94 0.08 -9.98
CA PHE A 91 -0.59 -0.46 -10.14
C PHE A 91 0.27 0.41 -11.06
N HIS A 92 -0.28 0.88 -12.18
CA HIS A 92 0.44 1.73 -13.13
C HIS A 92 0.77 3.11 -12.51
N ARG A 93 -0.19 3.73 -11.81
CA ARG A 93 0.01 5.01 -11.10
C ARG A 93 1.15 4.88 -10.09
N ILE A 94 1.08 3.87 -9.22
CA ILE A 94 2.11 3.58 -8.21
C ILE A 94 3.46 3.30 -8.89
N SER A 95 3.46 2.41 -9.88
CA SER A 95 4.69 1.94 -10.53
C SER A 95 5.36 2.99 -11.39
N LYS A 96 4.66 4.02 -11.84
CA LYS A 96 5.26 5.16 -12.56
C LYS A 96 6.34 5.86 -11.74
N THR A 97 6.34 5.71 -10.41
CA THR A 97 7.38 6.25 -9.54
C THR A 97 8.73 5.54 -9.67
N THR A 98 8.73 4.26 -10.04
CA THR A 98 9.95 3.43 -10.15
C THR A 98 10.24 3.00 -11.60
N PHE A 99 9.19 2.75 -12.39
CA PHE A 99 9.26 2.31 -13.78
C PHE A 99 8.64 3.38 -14.67
N THR A 100 9.34 4.51 -14.83
CA THR A 100 8.86 5.62 -15.66
C THR A 100 8.75 5.19 -17.11
N VAL A 101 7.51 5.00 -17.58
CA VAL A 101 7.21 4.75 -18.98
C VAL A 101 6.43 5.95 -19.52
N PRO A 102 7.03 6.79 -20.38
CA PRO A 102 6.31 7.93 -20.92
C PRO A 102 5.14 7.46 -21.78
N CYS A 103 4.01 8.12 -21.61
CA CYS A 103 2.71 7.79 -22.21
C CYS A 103 1.86 9.08 -22.28
N CYS A 104 0.67 8.98 -22.89
CA CYS A 104 -0.27 10.08 -22.99
C CYS A 104 -0.61 10.60 -21.57
N PRO A 105 -0.50 11.91 -21.29
CA PRO A 105 -0.77 12.44 -19.95
C PRO A 105 -2.26 12.54 -19.62
N ASP A 106 -3.13 12.36 -20.61
CA ASP A 106 -4.58 12.33 -20.41
C ASP A 106 -5.01 11.00 -19.80
N CYS A 107 -5.44 11.02 -18.53
CA CYS A 107 -5.87 9.83 -17.79
C CYS A 107 -7.12 9.15 -18.36
N MET A 108 -7.89 9.86 -19.19
CA MET A 108 -9.12 9.34 -19.83
C MET A 108 -8.85 8.71 -21.20
N CYS A 109 -7.66 8.95 -21.76
CA CYS A 109 -7.31 8.48 -23.09
C CYS A 109 -6.93 6.99 -23.06
N SER A 110 -7.37 6.22 -24.06
CA SER A 110 -6.99 4.80 -24.21
C SER A 110 -5.47 4.59 -24.34
N ASN A 111 -4.75 5.57 -24.87
CA ASN A 111 -3.29 5.56 -24.91
C ASN A 111 -2.60 5.89 -23.57
N HIS A 112 -3.31 6.22 -22.48
CA HIS A 112 -2.71 6.55 -21.18
C HIS A 112 -1.81 5.44 -20.61
N LEU A 113 -2.11 4.19 -20.96
CA LEU A 113 -1.36 3.00 -20.53
C LEU A 113 -0.47 2.43 -21.64
N VAL A 114 -0.35 3.15 -22.78
CA VAL A 114 0.43 2.71 -23.94
C VAL A 114 1.74 3.51 -23.99
N PRO A 115 2.91 2.84 -23.97
CA PRO A 115 4.22 3.52 -24.01
C PRO A 115 4.45 4.31 -25.30
N ILE A 116 5.20 5.41 -25.22
CA ILE A 116 5.64 6.19 -26.41
C ILE A 116 6.47 5.39 -27.41
N THR A 117 7.06 4.26 -26.98
CA THR A 117 7.82 3.36 -27.85
C THR A 117 6.95 2.65 -28.87
N GLN A 118 5.61 2.71 -28.74
CA GLN A 118 4.65 2.19 -29.70
C GLN A 118 4.39 3.23 -30.81
N PRO A 119 4.98 3.10 -32.02
CA PRO A 119 4.93 4.16 -33.02
C PRO A 119 3.51 4.40 -33.58
N LYS A 120 2.64 3.39 -33.50
CA LYS A 120 1.24 3.51 -33.91
C LYS A 120 0.40 4.38 -32.96
N ALA A 121 0.84 4.57 -31.72
CA ALA A 121 0.09 5.35 -30.72
C ALA A 121 0.49 6.84 -30.67
N TYR A 122 1.71 7.18 -31.10
CA TYR A 122 2.26 8.54 -30.95
C TYR A 122 2.98 9.03 -32.21
N HIS A 123 3.07 10.36 -32.35
CA HIS A 123 3.87 11.04 -33.37
C HIS A 123 4.89 11.97 -32.68
N SER A 124 6.18 11.78 -32.93
CA SER A 124 7.23 12.70 -32.46
C SER A 124 7.43 13.82 -33.48
N PHE A 125 7.52 15.07 -33.03
CA PHE A 125 7.53 16.23 -33.93
C PHE A 125 8.56 17.31 -33.61
N GLY A 126 9.52 17.04 -32.71
CA GLY A 126 10.63 17.96 -32.45
C GLY A 126 11.12 17.95 -31.01
N LEU A 127 11.99 18.93 -30.69
CA LEU A 127 12.57 19.16 -29.38
C LEU A 127 12.07 20.49 -28.81
N THR A 128 11.89 20.57 -27.49
CA THR A 128 11.72 21.85 -26.79
C THR A 128 13.04 22.60 -26.73
N THR A 129 13.00 23.90 -26.40
CA THR A 129 14.21 24.71 -26.10
C THR A 129 15.05 24.12 -24.96
N ALA A 130 14.49 23.24 -24.12
CA ALA A 130 15.21 22.54 -23.06
C ALA A 130 15.82 21.21 -23.52
N GLY A 131 15.67 20.84 -24.79
CA GLY A 131 16.10 19.55 -25.32
C GLY A 131 15.15 18.38 -25.04
N SER A 132 13.91 18.62 -24.57
CA SER A 132 12.94 17.54 -24.33
C SER A 132 12.24 17.12 -25.62
N HIS A 133 12.05 15.83 -25.85
CA HIS A 133 11.34 15.33 -27.04
C HIS A 133 9.83 15.57 -26.93
N CYS A 134 9.24 16.15 -27.96
CA CYS A 134 7.81 16.42 -28.05
C CYS A 134 7.06 15.29 -28.77
N TYR A 135 5.96 14.84 -28.17
CA TYR A 135 5.09 13.79 -28.68
C TYR A 135 3.65 14.30 -28.77
N ARG A 136 2.93 13.85 -29.80
CA ARG A 136 1.48 14.03 -29.96
C ARG A 136 0.80 12.67 -29.89
N CYS A 137 -0.20 12.53 -29.03
CA CYS A 137 -1.04 11.34 -28.97
C CYS A 137 -1.90 11.23 -30.24
N LYS A 138 -1.95 10.07 -30.90
CA LYS A 138 -2.77 9.86 -32.11
C LYS A 138 -4.26 9.62 -31.82
N VAL A 139 -4.64 9.45 -30.56
CA VAL A 139 -6.05 9.26 -30.14
C VAL A 139 -6.67 10.59 -29.70
N CYS A 140 -6.11 11.23 -28.66
CA CYS A 140 -6.68 12.47 -28.12
C CYS A 140 -6.01 13.75 -28.64
N SER A 141 -5.04 13.65 -29.56
CA SER A 141 -4.27 14.78 -30.12
C SER A 141 -3.45 15.60 -29.10
N LYS A 142 -3.46 15.24 -27.81
CA LYS A 142 -2.73 15.95 -26.76
C LYS A 142 -1.22 15.87 -26.98
N THR A 143 -0.55 17.00 -26.81
CA THR A 143 0.91 17.09 -26.94
C THR A 143 1.58 17.11 -25.56
N PHE A 144 2.71 16.44 -25.43
CA PHE A 144 3.50 16.41 -24.20
C PHE A 144 4.99 16.24 -24.50
N SER A 145 5.84 16.57 -23.53
CA SER A 145 7.28 16.47 -23.65
C SER A 145 7.87 15.43 -22.70
N VAL A 146 8.93 14.77 -23.13
CA VAL A 146 9.68 13.78 -22.35
C VAL A 146 11.12 14.27 -22.21
N LYS A 147 11.56 14.47 -20.97
CA LYS A 147 12.93 14.87 -20.64
C LYS A 147 13.89 13.72 -20.96
N PRO A 148 14.90 13.87 -21.83
CA PRO A 148 15.96 12.87 -21.98
C PRO A 148 16.83 12.80 -20.72
N LYS A 149 17.50 11.67 -20.53
CA LYS A 149 18.47 11.48 -19.45
C LYS A 149 19.66 12.43 -19.59
N GLY A 150 20.24 12.87 -18.49
CA GLY A 150 21.48 13.65 -18.50
C GLY A 150 21.32 15.17 -18.61
N ILE A 151 20.09 15.69 -18.75
CA ILE A 151 19.85 17.14 -18.72
C ILE A 151 20.15 17.68 -17.31
N ASN A 152 20.78 18.86 -17.25
CA ASN A 152 20.96 19.56 -15.98
C ASN A 152 19.59 19.90 -15.34
N PRO A 153 19.23 19.28 -14.20
CA PRO A 153 17.89 19.40 -13.61
C PRO A 153 17.58 20.81 -13.11
N ILE A 154 18.60 21.63 -12.85
CA ILE A 154 18.46 23.00 -12.34
C ILE A 154 18.69 24.09 -13.40
N ALA A 155 18.85 23.73 -14.69
CA ALA A 155 19.26 24.67 -15.75
C ALA A 155 18.42 25.96 -15.86
N ARG A 156 17.16 25.93 -15.41
CA ARG A 156 16.23 27.07 -15.45
C ARG A 156 15.80 27.57 -14.07
N GLN A 157 16.37 27.01 -13.00
CA GLN A 157 16.04 27.44 -11.64
C GLN A 157 16.90 28.62 -11.22
N LEU A 158 16.26 29.77 -11.01
CA LEU A 158 16.87 30.90 -10.33
C LEU A 158 17.11 30.56 -8.86
N ARG A 159 18.26 30.96 -8.30
CA ARG A 159 18.66 30.68 -6.91
C ARG A 159 18.63 29.19 -6.54
N SER A 160 19.28 28.35 -7.35
CA SER A 160 19.44 26.91 -7.09
C SER A 160 20.38 26.61 -5.91
N ASP A 161 21.22 27.57 -5.52
CA ASP A 161 22.06 27.55 -4.31
C ASP A 161 21.24 27.33 -3.03
N LYS A 162 19.97 27.78 -3.02
CA LYS A 162 19.05 27.59 -1.89
C LYS A 162 18.47 26.16 -1.80
N ASN A 163 18.67 25.31 -2.81
CA ASN A 163 18.04 23.99 -2.84
C ASN A 163 18.50 23.07 -1.70
N PRO A 164 19.81 22.88 -1.42
CA PRO A 164 20.26 22.04 -0.31
C PRO A 164 19.73 22.48 1.06
N PRO A 165 19.81 23.77 1.48
CA PRO A 165 19.27 24.16 2.78
C PRO A 165 17.75 24.04 2.85
N VAL A 166 17.02 24.34 1.77
CA VAL A 166 15.55 24.16 1.75
C VAL A 166 15.18 22.69 1.93
N LEU A 167 15.81 21.77 1.21
CA LEU A 167 15.52 20.33 1.33
C LEU A 167 15.87 19.79 2.73
N ARG A 168 17.00 20.24 3.30
CA ARG A 168 17.41 19.87 4.66
C ARG A 168 16.40 20.37 5.71
N MET A 169 15.92 21.60 5.59
CA MET A 169 14.92 22.15 6.52
C MET A 169 13.56 21.45 6.36
N LEU A 170 13.15 21.15 5.13
CA LEU A 170 11.92 20.43 4.81
C LEU A 170 11.88 19.04 5.47
N THR A 171 13.01 18.35 5.45
CA THR A 171 13.19 17.01 6.03
C THR A 171 13.62 17.01 7.51
N GLY A 172 13.79 18.20 8.07
CA GLY A 172 14.27 18.47 9.43
C GLY A 172 13.17 18.95 10.38
N LYS A 173 11.89 18.72 10.06
CA LYS A 173 10.72 19.14 10.86
C LYS A 173 10.49 20.64 10.94
N MET A 174 11.08 21.44 10.06
CA MET A 174 10.81 22.88 10.04
C MET A 174 9.46 23.18 9.36
N PRO A 175 8.55 23.95 9.99
CA PRO A 175 7.29 24.36 9.35
C PRO A 175 7.54 25.15 8.06
N LEU A 176 6.71 24.96 7.02
CA LEU A 176 6.91 25.57 5.69
C LEU A 176 7.09 27.10 5.72
N ARG A 177 6.35 27.81 6.59
CA ARG A 177 6.49 29.27 6.75
C ARG A 177 7.87 29.65 7.29
N ARG A 178 8.41 28.88 8.24
CA ARG A 178 9.76 29.09 8.76
C ARG A 178 10.84 28.78 7.73
N ILE A 179 10.61 27.78 6.86
CA ILE A 179 11.49 27.52 5.72
C ILE A 179 11.53 28.73 4.78
N CYS A 180 10.37 29.32 4.49
CA CYS A 180 10.29 30.53 3.65
C CYS A 180 11.08 31.69 4.25
N GLU A 181 10.92 31.93 5.55
CA GLU A 181 11.65 32.98 6.29
C GLU A 181 13.16 32.71 6.32
N ALA A 182 13.58 31.50 6.69
CA ALA A 182 15.00 31.15 6.85
C ALA A 182 15.74 31.05 5.52
N ALA A 183 15.10 30.56 4.46
CA ALA A 183 15.69 30.50 3.13
C ALA A 183 15.47 31.79 2.33
N ASP A 184 14.74 32.78 2.83
CA ASP A 184 14.32 33.97 2.05
C ASP A 184 13.71 33.55 0.70
N VAL A 185 12.64 32.74 0.73
CA VAL A 185 11.91 32.31 -0.48
C VAL A 185 10.41 32.55 -0.32
N ALA A 186 9.76 32.99 -1.39
CA ALA A 186 8.31 33.12 -1.40
C ALA A 186 7.64 31.74 -1.29
N PRO A 187 6.44 31.63 -0.67
CA PRO A 187 5.74 30.35 -0.52
C PRO A 187 5.52 29.60 -1.84
N LYS A 188 5.21 30.32 -2.94
CA LYS A 188 5.06 29.73 -4.27
C LYS A 188 6.34 29.01 -4.71
N VAL A 189 7.50 29.65 -4.53
CA VAL A 189 8.80 29.09 -4.87
C VAL A 189 9.09 27.86 -4.03
N LEU A 190 8.73 27.85 -2.74
CA LEU A 190 8.90 26.67 -1.89
C LEU A 190 8.10 25.47 -2.42
N TYR A 191 6.84 25.66 -2.84
CA TYR A 191 6.07 24.57 -3.45
C TYR A 191 6.66 24.09 -4.78
N GLU A 192 7.13 25.00 -5.63
CA GLU A 192 7.85 24.64 -6.86
C GLU A 192 9.14 23.84 -6.55
N ARG A 193 9.82 24.15 -5.43
CA ARG A 193 10.97 23.36 -4.95
C ARG A 193 10.57 21.99 -4.43
N ILE A 194 9.45 21.87 -3.71
CA ILE A 194 8.92 20.57 -3.28
C ILE A 194 8.61 19.70 -4.50
N ASP A 195 7.95 20.25 -5.53
CA ASP A 195 7.66 19.54 -6.77
C ASP A 195 8.95 19.08 -7.46
N PHE A 196 9.96 19.95 -7.49
CA PHE A 196 11.28 19.60 -8.01
C PHE A 196 11.98 18.49 -7.21
N PHE A 197 12.04 18.59 -5.88
CA PHE A 197 12.65 17.56 -5.03
C PHE A 197 11.92 16.23 -5.14
N HIS A 198 10.61 16.27 -5.31
CA HIS A 198 9.80 15.09 -5.58
C HIS A 198 10.21 14.42 -6.89
N GLU A 199 10.28 15.18 -8.00
CA GLU A 199 10.75 14.65 -9.30
C GLU A 199 12.15 14.04 -9.21
N GLN A 200 13.08 14.73 -8.52
CA GLN A 200 14.45 14.26 -8.34
C GLN A 200 14.54 12.98 -7.48
N SER A 201 13.75 12.93 -6.39
CA SER A 201 13.67 11.75 -5.53
C SER A 201 13.12 10.54 -6.28
N MET A 202 12.06 10.73 -7.08
CA MET A 202 11.52 9.69 -7.95
C MET A 202 12.57 9.19 -8.94
N ALA A 203 13.26 10.09 -9.63
CA ALA A 203 14.27 9.73 -10.64
C ALA A 203 15.43 8.93 -10.03
N LEU A 204 15.96 9.38 -8.89
CA LEU A 204 17.01 8.67 -8.15
C LEU A 204 16.55 7.27 -7.73
N MET A 205 15.37 7.17 -7.09
CA MET A 205 14.87 5.89 -6.61
C MET A 205 14.59 4.94 -7.79
N ALA A 206 13.98 5.42 -8.87
CA ALA A 206 13.75 4.63 -10.08
C ALA A 206 15.03 4.00 -10.64
N GLU A 207 16.11 4.78 -10.77
CA GLU A 207 17.40 4.27 -11.28
C GLU A 207 18.04 3.25 -10.34
N ARG A 208 17.94 3.47 -9.02
CA ARG A 208 18.53 2.57 -8.02
C ARG A 208 17.72 1.28 -7.89
N GLU A 209 16.41 1.39 -7.76
CA GLU A 209 15.49 0.28 -7.57
C GLU A 209 15.35 -0.61 -8.81
N ALA A 210 15.58 -0.08 -10.02
CA ALA A 210 15.67 -0.89 -11.23
C ALA A 210 16.74 -1.99 -11.14
N LYS A 211 17.77 -1.82 -10.28
CA LYS A 211 18.83 -2.81 -10.07
C LYS A 211 18.37 -4.01 -9.24
N LEU A 212 17.33 -3.87 -8.42
CA LEU A 212 16.84 -4.92 -7.52
C LEU A 212 16.48 -6.21 -8.24
N ALA A 213 15.91 -6.11 -9.44
CA ALA A 213 15.55 -7.27 -10.26
C ALA A 213 16.77 -8.13 -10.66
N SER A 214 17.97 -7.54 -10.70
CA SER A 214 19.23 -8.22 -11.06
C SER A 214 20.11 -8.59 -9.87
N MET A 215 19.74 -8.16 -8.66
CA MET A 215 20.53 -8.43 -7.46
C MET A 215 20.27 -9.85 -6.96
N ASN A 216 21.34 -10.55 -6.57
CA ASN A 216 21.22 -11.87 -5.95
C ASN A 216 20.84 -11.72 -4.47
N ILE A 217 19.54 -11.58 -4.20
CA ILE A 217 19.01 -11.47 -2.84
C ILE A 217 18.30 -12.78 -2.48
N ARG A 218 18.90 -13.53 -1.56
CA ARG A 218 18.35 -14.81 -1.09
C ARG A 218 17.01 -14.65 -0.36
N ARG A 219 16.88 -13.64 0.50
CA ARG A 219 15.67 -13.49 1.32
C ARG A 219 15.43 -12.08 1.80
N LEU A 220 14.17 -11.65 1.77
CA LEU A 220 13.68 -10.42 2.41
C LEU A 220 12.52 -10.71 3.36
N TYR A 221 12.39 -9.85 4.38
CA TYR A 221 11.43 -9.96 5.46
C TYR A 221 10.62 -8.66 5.54
N ILE A 222 9.52 -8.58 4.81
CA ILE A 222 8.85 -7.33 4.50
C ILE A 222 7.66 -7.13 5.43
N GLY A 223 7.75 -6.14 6.32
CA GLY A 223 6.60 -5.64 7.08
C GLY A 223 5.75 -4.73 6.21
N VAL A 224 4.44 -4.94 6.21
CA VAL A 224 3.45 -4.12 5.47
C VAL A 224 2.35 -3.68 6.42
N ASP A 225 2.13 -2.36 6.47
CA ASP A 225 1.10 -1.73 7.29
C ASP A 225 0.62 -0.42 6.63
N ARG A 226 -0.47 0.16 7.12
CA ARG A 226 -1.09 1.39 6.63
C ARG A 226 -1.09 2.49 7.69
N GLN A 227 -1.05 3.73 7.24
CA GLN A 227 -1.21 4.91 8.08
C GLN A 227 -2.19 5.90 7.46
N GLU A 228 -3.04 6.48 8.30
CA GLU A 228 -3.96 7.56 7.92
C GLU A 228 -3.35 8.95 8.14
N TYR A 229 -3.72 9.87 7.26
CA TYR A 229 -3.32 11.27 7.23
C TYR A 229 -4.55 12.16 7.05
N VAL A 230 -4.69 13.14 7.94
CA VAL A 230 -5.81 14.09 7.92
C VAL A 230 -5.41 15.35 7.17
N VAL A 231 -6.15 15.66 6.11
CA VAL A 231 -6.05 16.90 5.33
C VAL A 231 -7.03 17.91 5.89
N ASN A 232 -6.56 19.15 6.04
CA ASN A 232 -7.39 20.25 6.52
C ASN A 232 -8.49 20.62 5.53
N TRP A 233 -9.65 20.97 6.07
CA TRP A 233 -10.71 21.61 5.30
C TRP A 233 -10.29 23.02 4.84
N THR A 234 -10.72 23.41 3.65
CA THR A 234 -10.41 24.72 3.05
C THR A 234 -11.54 25.74 3.22
N GLN A 235 -12.77 25.29 3.51
CA GLN A 235 -13.95 26.14 3.60
C GLN A 235 -14.53 26.13 5.02
N ARG A 236 -14.68 27.31 5.63
CA ARG A 236 -15.23 27.42 7.00
C ARG A 236 -16.66 26.90 7.15
N LYS A 237 -17.44 26.91 6.05
CA LYS A 237 -18.82 26.41 5.98
C LYS A 237 -18.89 24.88 6.00
N ASP A 238 -17.87 24.19 5.51
CA ASP A 238 -17.76 22.74 5.51
C ASP A 238 -16.47 22.31 6.21
N ARG A 239 -16.57 22.02 7.51
CA ARG A 239 -15.45 21.67 8.38
C ARG A 239 -15.14 20.18 8.40
N ARG A 240 -15.62 19.40 7.41
CA ARG A 240 -15.28 17.98 7.28
C ARG A 240 -13.88 17.82 6.71
N ASN A 241 -13.12 16.90 7.28
CA ASN A 241 -11.75 16.60 6.85
C ASN A 241 -11.74 15.57 5.71
N VAL A 242 -10.64 15.55 4.94
CA VAL A 242 -10.35 14.43 4.04
C VAL A 242 -9.33 13.55 4.73
N VAL A 243 -9.58 12.24 4.79
CA VAL A 243 -8.65 11.25 5.34
C VAL A 243 -8.03 10.47 4.20
N ILE A 244 -6.71 10.38 4.19
CA ILE A 244 -5.93 9.64 3.20
C ILE A 244 -5.21 8.51 3.90
N THR A 245 -5.43 7.29 3.44
CA THR A 245 -4.72 6.09 3.88
C THR A 245 -3.50 5.88 2.98
N ALA A 246 -2.32 5.63 3.55
CA ALA A 246 -1.14 5.24 2.81
C ALA A 246 -0.57 3.91 3.28
N VAL A 247 -0.34 2.99 2.34
CA VAL A 247 0.28 1.70 2.60
C VAL A 247 1.80 1.80 2.44
N ALA A 248 2.53 1.21 3.38
CA ALA A 248 3.99 1.17 3.38
C ALA A 248 4.51 -0.26 3.49
N SER A 249 5.67 -0.50 2.88
CA SER A 249 6.38 -1.78 2.97
C SER A 249 7.86 -1.55 3.25
N ALA A 250 8.38 -2.21 4.28
CA ALA A 250 9.79 -2.08 4.68
C ALA A 250 10.40 -3.44 5.04
N ASP A 251 11.66 -3.66 4.65
CA ASP A 251 12.40 -4.85 5.06
C ASP A 251 12.89 -4.75 6.51
N ASN A 252 12.64 -5.77 7.32
CA ASN A 252 13.01 -5.84 8.72
C ASN A 252 14.52 -5.98 8.97
N GLY A 253 15.27 -6.52 8.01
CA GLY A 253 16.73 -6.68 8.14
C GLY A 253 17.49 -5.38 7.89
N THR A 254 17.14 -4.70 6.80
CA THR A 254 17.84 -3.53 6.26
C THR A 254 17.16 -2.21 6.66
N GLY A 255 15.87 -2.24 6.97
CA GLY A 255 15.05 -1.03 7.16
C GLY A 255 14.76 -0.29 5.87
N TYR A 256 15.03 -0.88 4.71
CA TYR A 256 14.78 -0.26 3.41
C TYR A 256 13.27 -0.21 3.15
N VAL A 257 12.77 0.97 2.79
CA VAL A 257 11.34 1.19 2.49
C VAL A 257 11.14 1.08 0.98
N PHE A 258 10.47 0.01 0.55
CA PHE A 258 10.21 -0.26 -0.87
C PHE A 258 9.05 0.57 -1.44
N GLY A 259 8.11 0.99 -0.59
CA GLY A 259 6.91 1.70 -1.03
C GLY A 259 6.25 2.47 0.10
N MET A 260 5.64 3.60 -0.25
CA MET A 260 4.79 4.44 0.60
C MET A 260 3.76 5.09 -0.32
N HIS A 261 2.59 4.49 -0.44
CA HIS A 261 1.61 4.82 -1.48
C HIS A 261 0.29 5.27 -0.86
N PRO A 262 -0.05 6.57 -0.93
CA PRO A 262 -1.35 7.08 -0.51
C PRO A 262 -2.44 6.70 -1.51
N ASN A 263 -3.66 6.47 -1.02
CA ASN A 263 -4.84 6.15 -1.81
C ASN A 263 -5.49 7.39 -2.44
N PHE A 264 -4.68 8.21 -3.11
CA PHE A 264 -5.13 9.46 -3.72
C PHE A 264 -4.53 9.64 -5.10
N ASP A 265 -5.36 10.05 -6.07
CA ASP A 265 -4.93 10.38 -7.43
C ASP A 265 -5.14 11.89 -7.69
N PRO A 266 -4.06 12.69 -7.82
CA PRO A 266 -4.19 14.12 -8.08
C PRO A 266 -4.63 14.46 -9.51
N ILE A 267 -4.61 13.50 -10.45
CA ILE A 267 -4.76 13.77 -11.88
C ILE A 267 -6.23 13.94 -12.31
N PRO A 268 -7.16 13.04 -11.96
CA PRO A 268 -8.55 13.16 -12.40
C PRO A 268 -9.28 14.31 -11.71
N ASP A 269 -10.13 15.01 -12.46
CA ASP A 269 -11.01 16.04 -11.91
C ASP A 269 -12.36 15.42 -11.47
N PRO A 270 -12.80 15.60 -10.21
CA PRO A 270 -14.04 15.02 -9.71
C PRO A 270 -15.28 15.37 -10.56
N THR A 271 -15.37 16.59 -11.06
CA THR A 271 -16.54 17.04 -11.83
C THR A 271 -16.57 16.43 -13.23
N VAL A 272 -15.40 16.19 -13.83
CA VAL A 272 -15.27 15.52 -15.13
C VAL A 272 -15.59 14.03 -14.99
N ILE A 273 -15.06 13.37 -13.95
CA ILE A 273 -15.34 11.96 -13.69
C ILE A 273 -16.83 11.73 -13.42
N GLN A 274 -17.46 12.58 -12.59
CA GLN A 274 -18.88 12.45 -12.28
C GLN A 274 -19.77 12.54 -13.53
N ARG A 275 -19.52 13.53 -14.40
CA ARG A 275 -20.26 13.65 -15.68
C ARG A 275 -20.07 12.44 -16.58
N GLU A 276 -18.87 11.88 -16.59
CA GLU A 276 -18.56 10.72 -17.42
C GLU A 276 -19.20 9.43 -16.87
N VAL A 277 -19.22 9.25 -15.54
CA VAL A 277 -19.94 8.18 -14.83
C VAL A 277 -21.42 8.19 -15.20
N GLU A 278 -22.06 9.37 -15.15
CA GLU A 278 -23.45 9.55 -15.54
C GLU A 278 -23.66 9.24 -17.03
N ARG A 279 -22.78 9.76 -17.90
CA ARG A 279 -22.87 9.56 -19.35
C ARG A 279 -22.80 8.09 -19.76
N ILE A 280 -21.95 7.30 -19.11
CA ILE A 280 -21.77 5.87 -19.43
C ILE A 280 -22.63 4.94 -18.58
N GLY A 281 -23.42 5.49 -17.63
CA GLY A 281 -24.21 4.68 -16.70
C GLY A 281 -23.38 3.81 -15.75
N ASP A 282 -22.16 4.24 -15.40
CA ASP A 282 -21.19 3.40 -14.68
C ASP A 282 -21.72 2.93 -13.32
N ALA A 283 -22.46 3.81 -12.62
CA ALA A 283 -23.03 3.53 -11.31
C ALA A 283 -24.11 2.43 -11.32
N ALA A 284 -24.71 2.13 -12.49
CA ALA A 284 -25.67 1.05 -12.64
C ALA A 284 -25.01 -0.34 -12.72
N LEU A 285 -23.68 -0.39 -12.93
CA LEU A 285 -22.93 -1.63 -12.93
C LEU A 285 -22.49 -2.00 -11.50
N PRO A 286 -22.41 -3.31 -11.18
CA PRO A 286 -21.81 -3.74 -9.94
C PRO A 286 -20.36 -3.28 -9.81
N SER A 287 -19.92 -2.98 -8.59
CA SER A 287 -18.65 -2.31 -8.29
C SER A 287 -17.44 -2.85 -9.08
N GLY A 288 -17.26 -4.17 -9.12
CA GLY A 288 -16.16 -4.83 -9.84
C GLY A 288 -16.17 -4.68 -11.37
N TYR A 289 -17.27 -4.27 -11.98
CA TYR A 289 -17.43 -4.12 -13.45
C TYR A 289 -17.36 -2.66 -13.91
N ARG A 290 -17.32 -1.71 -12.99
CA ARG A 290 -17.30 -0.28 -13.30
C ARG A 290 -16.00 0.14 -14.00
N ARG A 291 -16.08 1.13 -14.88
CA ARG A 291 -14.95 1.80 -15.51
C ARG A 291 -14.11 2.55 -14.49
N TYR A 292 -14.76 3.24 -13.55
CA TYR A 292 -14.10 4.03 -12.49
C TYR A 292 -14.09 3.31 -11.13
N ALA A 293 -14.15 1.97 -11.13
CA ALA A 293 -14.26 1.14 -9.93
C ALA A 293 -13.21 1.41 -8.84
N ARG A 294 -12.02 1.91 -9.20
CA ARG A 294 -10.96 2.22 -8.24
C ARG A 294 -11.19 3.53 -7.48
N LEU A 295 -12.01 4.44 -8.02
CA LEU A 295 -12.20 5.79 -7.50
C LEU A 295 -13.45 5.84 -6.64
N TRP A 296 -13.38 6.54 -5.51
CA TRP A 296 -14.56 6.86 -4.72
C TRP A 296 -15.46 7.83 -5.48
N LEU A 297 -16.65 7.38 -5.87
CA LEU A 297 -17.69 8.23 -6.47
C LEU A 297 -18.55 8.86 -5.37
N GLN A 298 -19.28 9.94 -5.72
CA GLN A 298 -20.15 10.62 -4.77
C GLN A 298 -21.26 9.69 -4.24
N SER A 299 -21.83 8.85 -5.11
CA SER A 299 -22.82 7.84 -4.75
C SER A 299 -22.27 6.80 -3.76
N ASP A 300 -21.02 6.37 -3.96
CA ASP A 300 -20.38 5.35 -3.12
C ASP A 300 -20.11 5.93 -1.72
N TYR A 301 -19.68 7.19 -1.65
CA TYR A 301 -19.48 7.91 -0.40
C TYR A 301 -20.79 8.07 0.38
N GLU A 302 -21.88 8.47 -0.28
CA GLU A 302 -23.19 8.61 0.34
C GLU A 302 -23.67 7.28 0.92
N GLU A 303 -23.54 6.19 0.17
CA GLU A 303 -23.88 4.85 0.65
C GLU A 303 -23.02 4.43 1.86
N ALA A 304 -21.71 4.65 1.80
CA ALA A 304 -20.79 4.30 2.90
C ALA A 304 -21.10 5.07 4.20
N MET A 305 -21.63 6.30 4.11
CA MET A 305 -22.02 7.10 5.27
C MET A 305 -23.21 6.53 6.04
N HIS A 306 -24.09 5.77 5.38
CA HIS A 306 -25.30 5.21 6.00
C HIS A 306 -25.04 3.91 6.80
N GLY A 307 -23.86 3.30 6.72
CA GLY A 307 -23.59 1.94 7.22
C GLY A 307 -22.72 1.78 8.49
N SER A 308 -22.40 2.85 9.25
CA SER A 308 -21.33 2.77 10.25
C SER A 308 -21.79 2.52 11.70
N VAL A 309 -21.41 1.35 12.26
CA VAL A 309 -21.36 1.10 13.71
C VAL A 309 -20.01 0.50 14.06
N ARG A 310 -19.24 1.17 14.94
CA ARG A 310 -17.99 0.62 15.51
C ARG A 310 -18.29 -0.03 16.86
N ILE A 311 -17.75 -1.24 17.08
CA ILE A 311 -17.78 -1.93 18.38
C ILE A 311 -16.37 -1.88 18.99
N ALA A 312 -16.24 -1.31 20.20
CA ALA A 312 -14.98 -1.25 20.93
C ALA A 312 -14.62 -2.63 21.54
N ALA A 313 -13.31 -2.93 21.63
CA ALA A 313 -12.79 -4.24 22.03
C ALA A 313 -11.82 -4.15 23.23
N GLY A 314 -11.86 -5.15 24.12
CA GLY A 314 -10.92 -5.34 25.25
C GLY A 314 -9.64 -6.11 24.87
N SER A 315 -9.27 -7.15 25.64
CA SER A 315 -8.00 -7.93 25.57
C SER A 315 -7.48 -8.26 24.15
N LEU A 316 -6.16 -8.53 23.98
CA LEU A 316 -5.57 -8.82 22.66
C LEU A 316 -6.23 -9.99 21.91
N THR A 317 -6.57 -11.07 22.60
CA THR A 317 -7.35 -12.18 22.01
C THR A 317 -8.74 -11.71 21.57
N GLY A 318 -9.40 -10.87 22.38
CA GLY A 318 -10.65 -10.20 22.00
C GLY A 318 -10.50 -9.28 20.79
N LYS A 319 -9.37 -8.55 20.68
CA LYS A 319 -9.07 -7.71 19.52
C LYS A 319 -8.86 -8.54 18.25
N ILE A 320 -8.14 -9.65 18.33
CA ILE A 320 -7.93 -10.58 17.19
C ILE A 320 -9.29 -11.14 16.74
N ALA A 321 -10.10 -11.64 17.67
CA ALA A 321 -11.43 -12.18 17.38
C ALA A 321 -12.38 -11.12 16.80
N ASN A 322 -12.37 -9.91 17.35
CA ASN A 322 -13.21 -8.80 16.87
C ASN A 322 -12.80 -8.34 15.47
N SER A 323 -11.51 -8.40 15.12
CA SER A 323 -11.07 -8.08 13.76
C SER A 323 -11.68 -9.04 12.74
N TYR A 324 -11.76 -10.34 13.06
CA TYR A 324 -12.49 -11.31 12.22
C TYR A 324 -13.99 -11.06 12.19
N ALA A 325 -14.62 -10.80 13.34
CA ALA A 325 -16.06 -10.53 13.42
C ALA A 325 -16.45 -9.28 12.64
N GLN A 326 -15.67 -8.21 12.74
CA GLN A 326 -15.86 -6.99 11.96
C GLN A 326 -15.70 -7.26 10.47
N ALA A 327 -14.66 -7.97 10.04
CA ALA A 327 -14.45 -8.30 8.62
C ALA A 327 -15.60 -9.14 8.05
N ALA A 328 -16.08 -10.13 8.81
CA ALA A 328 -17.21 -10.98 8.40
C ALA A 328 -18.54 -10.22 8.32
N GLY A 329 -18.69 -9.12 9.08
CA GLY A 329 -19.87 -8.26 9.06
C GLY A 329 -19.88 -7.21 7.95
N ARG A 330 -18.81 -7.09 7.14
CA ARG A 330 -18.73 -6.11 6.04
C ARG A 330 -19.46 -6.60 4.80
N GLU A 331 -20.06 -5.68 4.05
CA GLU A 331 -20.58 -5.95 2.71
C GLU A 331 -19.44 -6.37 1.75
N ASP A 332 -18.26 -5.76 1.90
CA ASP A 332 -17.03 -6.15 1.22
C ASP A 332 -15.94 -6.45 2.25
N VAL A 333 -15.56 -7.72 2.37
CA VAL A 333 -14.54 -8.16 3.33
C VAL A 333 -13.16 -7.58 3.04
N GLU A 334 -12.85 -7.21 1.79
CA GLU A 334 -11.56 -6.65 1.39
C GLU A 334 -11.50 -5.13 1.57
N SER A 335 -12.65 -4.45 1.67
CA SER A 335 -12.70 -3.03 1.99
C SER A 335 -12.63 -2.81 3.50
N ALA A 336 -11.68 -1.98 3.94
CA ALA A 336 -11.53 -1.60 5.34
C ALA A 336 -11.90 -0.13 5.60
N GLU A 337 -12.30 0.60 4.55
CA GLU A 337 -12.62 2.02 4.66
C GLU A 337 -14.07 2.24 5.09
N PHE A 338 -14.22 3.04 6.14
CA PHE A 338 -15.48 3.63 6.53
C PHE A 338 -15.25 5.13 6.64
N PHE A 339 -16.20 5.92 6.18
CA PHE A 339 -16.18 7.34 6.44
C PHE A 339 -16.82 7.62 7.79
N GLU A 340 -16.22 8.52 8.57
CA GLU A 340 -16.85 9.09 9.75
C GLU A 340 -17.72 10.30 9.38
N GLN A 341 -18.74 10.65 10.19
CA GLN A 341 -19.66 11.77 9.89
C GLN A 341 -18.96 13.12 9.64
N HIS A 342 -17.71 13.27 10.06
CA HIS A 342 -16.91 14.46 9.90
C HIS A 342 -15.87 14.35 8.78
N GLU A 343 -15.97 13.33 7.92
CA GLU A 343 -15.10 13.10 6.79
C GLU A 343 -15.83 13.36 5.47
N LYS A 344 -15.07 13.67 4.42
CA LYS A 344 -15.60 13.87 3.07
C LYS A 344 -14.59 13.51 1.99
N LEU A 345 -15.08 13.41 0.76
CA LEU A 345 -14.24 13.31 -0.43
C LEU A 345 -13.45 14.60 -0.70
N PRO A 346 -12.27 14.51 -1.34
CA PRO A 346 -11.48 15.67 -1.72
C PRO A 346 -12.18 16.54 -2.78
N ASN A 347 -11.98 17.85 -2.69
CA ASN A 347 -12.52 18.80 -3.68
C ASN A 347 -11.72 18.82 -5.00
N ALA A 348 -10.50 18.30 -5.02
CA ALA A 348 -9.61 18.26 -6.17
C ALA A 348 -8.77 16.97 -6.11
N GLY A 349 -8.59 16.33 -7.28
CA GLY A 349 -8.16 14.94 -7.33
C GLY A 349 -9.22 13.98 -6.78
N MET A 350 -8.97 12.69 -6.89
CA MET A 350 -9.91 11.65 -6.47
C MET A 350 -9.30 10.78 -5.36
N LEU A 351 -10.12 10.41 -4.37
CA LEU A 351 -9.75 9.35 -3.44
C LEU A 351 -9.91 7.99 -4.13
N ILE A 352 -9.00 7.08 -3.83
CA ILE A 352 -8.97 5.73 -4.39
C ILE A 352 -9.42 4.78 -3.28
N HIS A 353 -10.29 3.83 -3.60
CA HIS A 353 -10.64 2.76 -2.67
C HIS A 353 -9.37 2.06 -2.16
N SER A 354 -9.21 1.96 -0.83
CA SER A 354 -7.97 1.49 -0.21
C SER A 354 -7.52 0.12 -0.73
N GLU A 355 -8.44 -0.80 -1.00
CA GLU A 355 -8.11 -2.13 -1.49
C GLU A 355 -7.47 -2.10 -2.88
N TYR A 356 -7.87 -1.18 -3.76
CA TYR A 356 -7.24 -1.02 -5.07
C TYR A 356 -5.80 -0.52 -4.89
N THR A 357 -5.58 0.39 -3.94
CA THR A 357 -4.24 0.87 -3.57
C THR A 357 -3.39 -0.27 -3.00
N LEU A 358 -3.97 -1.17 -2.19
CA LEU A 358 -3.30 -2.36 -1.67
C LEU A 358 -2.91 -3.33 -2.79
N TYR A 359 -3.84 -3.68 -3.69
CA TYR A 359 -3.52 -4.54 -4.85
C TYR A 359 -2.44 -3.90 -5.73
N GLY A 360 -2.56 -2.59 -6.02
CA GLY A 360 -1.55 -1.84 -6.77
C GLY A 360 -0.18 -1.86 -6.09
N HIS A 361 -0.13 -1.69 -4.77
CA HIS A 361 1.09 -1.76 -3.97
C HIS A 361 1.74 -3.15 -4.00
N PHE A 362 0.98 -4.23 -3.80
CA PHE A 362 1.54 -5.58 -3.85
C PHE A 362 1.95 -6.01 -5.26
N MET A 363 1.22 -5.57 -6.31
CA MET A 363 1.65 -5.78 -7.69
C MET A 363 2.95 -5.03 -8.00
N HIS A 364 3.10 -3.81 -7.47
CA HIS A 364 4.34 -3.06 -7.55
C HIS A 364 5.49 -3.81 -6.89
N LEU A 365 5.30 -4.31 -5.67
CA LEU A 365 6.29 -5.13 -4.97
C LEU A 365 6.64 -6.41 -5.74
N ASN A 366 5.65 -7.08 -6.33
CA ASN A 366 5.88 -8.31 -7.09
C ASN A 366 6.77 -8.05 -8.32
N ARG A 367 6.55 -6.93 -9.02
CA ARG A 367 7.42 -6.49 -10.12
C ARG A 367 8.81 -6.08 -9.63
N LEU A 368 8.87 -5.31 -8.55
CA LEU A 368 10.11 -4.76 -8.00
C LEU A 368 11.05 -5.84 -7.46
N LEU A 369 10.49 -6.85 -6.81
CA LEU A 369 11.22 -7.89 -6.08
C LEU A 369 11.24 -9.23 -6.83
N GLY A 370 11.00 -9.23 -8.13
CA GLY A 370 10.94 -10.43 -8.96
C GLY A 370 12.23 -11.26 -8.95
N GLY A 371 13.38 -10.63 -8.70
CA GLY A 371 14.69 -11.31 -8.60
C GLY A 371 15.03 -11.89 -7.23
N VAL A 372 14.21 -11.68 -6.20
CA VAL A 372 14.49 -12.14 -4.83
C VAL A 372 14.08 -13.61 -4.69
N GLU A 373 14.96 -14.50 -4.20
CA GLU A 373 14.67 -15.94 -4.17
C GLU A 373 13.49 -16.28 -3.24
N LYS A 374 13.46 -15.74 -2.01
CA LYS A 374 12.37 -15.97 -1.04
C LYS A 374 11.88 -14.66 -0.42
N LEU A 375 10.58 -14.40 -0.50
CA LEU A 375 9.94 -13.29 0.23
C LEU A 375 9.16 -13.80 1.42
N ARG A 376 9.21 -13.06 2.52
CA ARG A 376 8.36 -13.31 3.70
C ARG A 376 7.67 -12.03 4.08
N PHE A 377 6.36 -12.00 3.95
CA PHE A 377 5.53 -10.85 4.30
C PHE A 377 5.02 -10.98 5.73
N PHE A 378 5.09 -9.87 6.46
CA PHE A 378 4.50 -9.69 7.78
C PHE A 378 3.47 -8.57 7.66
N LEU A 379 2.21 -8.91 7.85
CA LEU A 379 1.07 -8.06 7.52
C LEU A 379 0.36 -7.66 8.83
N ASP A 380 -0.08 -6.41 8.97
CA ASP A 380 -1.08 -6.08 10.01
C ASP A 380 -2.36 -6.91 9.76
N GLN A 381 -3.15 -7.15 10.80
CA GLN A 381 -4.34 -8.01 10.74
C GLN A 381 -5.50 -7.34 9.99
N ASP A 382 -5.38 -7.27 8.67
CA ASP A 382 -6.34 -6.66 7.74
C ASP A 382 -6.63 -7.61 6.57
N SER A 383 -7.92 -7.82 6.29
CA SER A 383 -8.40 -8.72 5.24
C SER A 383 -8.09 -8.22 3.83
N GLY A 384 -8.12 -6.91 3.59
CA GLY A 384 -7.71 -6.29 2.33
C GLY A 384 -6.22 -6.47 2.08
N ILE A 385 -5.37 -6.29 3.11
CA ILE A 385 -3.91 -6.54 2.99
C ILE A 385 -3.65 -8.02 2.65
N ARG A 386 -4.34 -8.95 3.31
CA ARG A 386 -4.24 -10.40 3.01
C ARG A 386 -4.67 -10.71 1.59
N ALA A 387 -5.83 -10.24 1.16
CA ALA A 387 -6.35 -10.50 -0.18
C ALA A 387 -5.43 -9.94 -1.28
N ALA A 388 -4.95 -8.71 -1.12
CA ALA A 388 -4.03 -8.08 -2.04
C ALA A 388 -2.67 -8.80 -2.10
N CYS A 389 -2.10 -9.16 -0.94
CA CYS A 389 -0.84 -9.91 -0.87
C CYS A 389 -0.97 -11.28 -1.56
N LEU A 390 -1.97 -12.08 -1.17
CA LEU A 390 -2.19 -13.41 -1.73
C LEU A 390 -2.61 -13.34 -3.20
N GLY A 391 -3.29 -12.27 -3.62
CA GLY A 391 -3.61 -12.03 -5.01
C GLY A 391 -2.38 -11.76 -5.87
N ALA A 392 -1.51 -10.86 -5.45
CA ALA A 392 -0.30 -10.52 -6.21
C ALA A 392 0.75 -11.63 -6.20
N PHE A 393 0.86 -12.39 -5.10
CA PHE A 393 1.93 -13.37 -4.88
C PHE A 393 1.48 -14.85 -4.95
N HIS A 394 0.26 -15.16 -5.41
CA HIS A 394 -0.27 -16.53 -5.46
C HIS A 394 0.69 -17.55 -6.10
N GLU A 395 1.27 -17.24 -7.27
CA GLU A 395 2.23 -18.12 -7.94
C GLU A 395 3.49 -18.34 -7.09
N ARG A 396 3.98 -17.29 -6.42
CA ARG A 396 5.16 -17.41 -5.55
C ARG A 396 4.87 -18.20 -4.29
N VAL A 397 3.65 -18.13 -3.77
CA VAL A 397 3.19 -18.95 -2.63
C VAL A 397 3.10 -20.42 -3.03
N LYS A 398 2.49 -20.73 -4.19
CA LYS A 398 2.44 -22.10 -4.74
C LYS A 398 3.83 -22.68 -4.94
N ASN A 399 4.75 -21.88 -5.50
CA ASN A 399 6.14 -22.29 -5.75
C ASN A 399 7.02 -22.25 -4.49
N ARG A 400 6.45 -22.01 -3.30
CA ARG A 400 7.18 -21.89 -2.02
C ARG A 400 8.32 -20.86 -2.02
N THR A 401 8.20 -19.83 -2.85
CA THR A 401 9.10 -18.66 -2.91
C THR A 401 8.53 -17.41 -2.22
N ALA A 402 7.30 -17.47 -1.70
CA ALA A 402 6.73 -16.45 -0.83
C ALA A 402 6.00 -17.09 0.36
N ASP A 403 6.12 -16.49 1.54
CA ASP A 403 5.27 -16.77 2.71
C ASP A 403 4.60 -15.46 3.16
N ALA A 404 3.41 -15.54 3.74
CA ALA A 404 2.73 -14.43 4.38
C ALA A 404 2.26 -14.80 5.79
N LEU A 405 2.49 -13.91 6.75
CA LEU A 405 2.01 -14.04 8.13
C LEU A 405 1.27 -12.77 8.54
N TYR A 406 0.19 -12.92 9.30
CA TYR A 406 -0.31 -11.82 10.11
C TYR A 406 0.56 -11.60 11.34
N VAL A 407 0.63 -10.34 11.78
CA VAL A 407 1.26 -9.92 13.02
C VAL A 407 0.27 -9.01 13.76
N SER A 408 0.09 -9.28 15.05
CA SER A 408 -0.70 -8.45 15.96
C SER A 408 0.05 -8.24 17.26
N MET A 409 -0.22 -7.12 17.94
CA MET A 409 0.42 -6.76 19.20
C MET A 409 -0.50 -5.86 20.03
N ALA A 410 -0.23 -5.82 21.33
CA ALA A 410 -0.95 -4.97 22.26
C ALA A 410 -0.57 -3.50 22.05
N LYS A 411 -1.47 -2.72 21.43
CA LYS A 411 -1.20 -1.30 21.08
C LYS A 411 -1.49 -0.35 22.27
N GLU A 412 -2.26 -0.78 23.27
CA GLU A 412 -2.77 0.06 24.38
C GLU A 412 -2.19 -0.33 25.76
N LEU A 413 -0.86 -0.41 25.84
CA LEU A 413 -0.17 -0.64 27.12
C LEU A 413 0.65 0.59 27.52
N THR A 414 0.58 0.96 28.80
CA THR A 414 1.45 1.99 29.38
C THR A 414 2.90 1.51 29.39
N ILE A 415 3.86 2.45 29.55
CA ILE A 415 5.29 2.11 29.62
C ILE A 415 5.55 1.12 30.77
N ASP A 416 4.91 1.30 31.92
CA ASP A 416 5.09 0.42 33.08
C ASP A 416 4.49 -0.95 32.87
N GLN A 417 3.29 -1.03 32.26
CA GLN A 417 2.71 -2.31 31.85
C GLN A 417 3.63 -3.06 30.87
N LYS A 418 4.21 -2.37 29.88
CA LYS A 418 5.17 -2.98 28.95
C LYS A 418 6.42 -3.51 29.67
N ARG A 419 6.97 -2.72 30.61
CA ARG A 419 8.13 -3.13 31.43
C ARG A 419 7.81 -4.36 32.28
N GLN A 420 6.62 -4.39 32.89
CA GLN A 420 6.15 -5.53 33.67
C GLN A 420 6.08 -6.79 32.80
N ARG A 421 5.41 -6.73 31.63
CA ARG A 421 5.30 -7.88 30.71
C ARG A 421 6.66 -8.37 30.21
N MET A 422 7.61 -7.47 29.96
CA MET A 422 8.98 -7.87 29.62
C MET A 422 9.70 -8.55 30.79
N SER A 423 9.51 -8.07 32.03
CA SER A 423 10.09 -8.69 33.22
C SER A 423 9.55 -10.09 33.43
N GLU A 424 8.24 -10.28 33.32
CA GLU A 424 7.57 -11.58 33.41
C GLU A 424 8.06 -12.55 32.33
N ALA A 425 8.16 -12.09 31.07
CA ALA A 425 8.68 -12.90 29.97
C ALA A 425 10.16 -13.30 30.17
N ARG A 426 10.99 -12.39 30.70
CA ARG A 426 12.39 -12.69 31.04
C ARG A 426 12.50 -13.68 32.18
N ALA A 427 11.72 -13.53 33.24
CA ALA A 427 11.71 -14.46 34.36
C ALA A 427 11.27 -15.87 33.91
N ALA A 428 10.26 -15.97 33.05
CA ALA A 428 9.85 -17.23 32.44
C ALA A 428 10.96 -17.87 31.59
N PHE A 429 11.68 -17.05 30.79
CA PHE A 429 12.82 -17.52 30.01
C PHE A 429 13.96 -18.04 30.89
N THR A 430 14.33 -17.30 31.95
CA THR A 430 15.38 -17.73 32.89
C THR A 430 15.01 -19.03 33.58
N LYS A 431 13.76 -19.20 33.99
CA LYS A 431 13.26 -20.44 34.59
C LYS A 431 13.40 -21.62 33.62
N GLU A 432 13.01 -21.45 32.37
CA GLU A 432 13.17 -22.50 31.35
C GLU A 432 14.66 -22.79 31.09
N SER A 433 15.52 -21.76 31.02
CA SER A 433 16.96 -21.94 30.84
C SER A 433 17.59 -22.75 31.98
N ALA A 434 17.13 -22.59 33.22
CA ALA A 434 17.61 -23.36 34.36
C ALA A 434 17.21 -24.85 34.30
N LEU A 435 16.11 -25.19 33.61
CA LEU A 435 15.71 -26.59 33.37
C LEU A 435 16.57 -27.27 32.30
N HIS A 436 17.31 -26.49 31.49
CA HIS A 436 18.13 -26.97 30.38
C HIS A 436 19.56 -26.41 30.44
N PRO A 437 20.35 -26.71 31.50
CA PRO A 437 21.65 -26.07 31.74
C PRO A 437 22.72 -26.34 30.68
N GLY A 438 22.53 -27.33 29.79
CA GLY A 438 23.41 -27.63 28.66
C GLY A 438 23.01 -26.99 27.32
N LEU A 439 21.89 -26.26 27.27
CA LEU A 439 21.40 -25.64 26.03
C LEU A 439 21.75 -24.15 25.95
N SER A 440 22.05 -23.69 24.74
CA SER A 440 22.17 -22.26 24.44
C SER A 440 20.83 -21.53 24.56
N GLU A 441 20.87 -20.21 24.78
CA GLU A 441 19.67 -19.36 24.79
C GLU A 441 18.81 -19.54 23.52
N ALA A 442 19.45 -19.72 22.36
CA ALA A 442 18.75 -19.94 21.10
C ALA A 442 17.97 -21.27 21.09
N GLN A 443 18.54 -22.34 21.66
CA GLN A 443 17.88 -23.64 21.79
C GLN A 443 16.73 -23.58 22.81
N VAL A 444 16.93 -22.92 23.96
CA VAL A 444 15.85 -22.70 24.94
C VAL A 444 14.70 -21.91 24.32
N LYS A 445 15.02 -20.86 23.55
CA LYS A 445 14.03 -20.09 22.81
C LYS A 445 13.28 -20.93 21.77
N LEU A 446 13.98 -21.81 21.07
CA LEU A 446 13.37 -22.74 20.11
C LEU A 446 12.35 -23.66 20.77
N ILE A 447 12.69 -24.25 21.94
CA ILE A 447 11.78 -25.07 22.74
C ILE A 447 10.52 -24.28 23.11
N LEU A 448 10.68 -23.06 23.62
CA LEU A 448 9.55 -22.20 23.99
C LEU A 448 8.66 -21.85 22.79
N LEU A 449 9.25 -21.57 21.63
CA LEU A 449 8.50 -21.28 20.40
C LEU A 449 7.70 -22.50 19.94
N LYS A 450 8.30 -23.70 19.96
CA LYS A 450 7.60 -24.94 19.62
C LYS A 450 6.40 -25.20 20.54
N ARG A 451 6.57 -25.03 21.85
CA ARG A 451 5.48 -25.12 22.82
C ARG A 451 4.35 -24.13 22.46
N ARG A 452 4.69 -22.87 22.15
CA ARG A 452 3.69 -21.86 21.75
C ARG A 452 2.96 -22.19 20.45
N ILE A 453 3.61 -22.88 19.51
CA ILE A 453 2.96 -23.35 18.27
C ILE A 453 1.98 -24.49 18.58
N GLN A 454 2.36 -25.42 19.46
CA GLN A 454 1.48 -26.51 19.89
C GLN A 454 0.25 -25.98 20.64
N GLU A 455 0.43 -24.95 21.47
CA GLU A 455 -0.64 -24.26 22.21
C GLU A 455 -1.49 -23.33 21.33
N ALA A 456 -1.09 -23.08 20.07
CA ALA A 456 -1.74 -22.10 19.21
C ALA A 456 -3.19 -22.49 18.90
N THR A 457 -4.12 -21.60 19.21
CA THR A 457 -5.56 -21.78 18.97
C THR A 457 -5.97 -21.24 17.61
N ALA A 458 -6.92 -21.92 16.97
CA ALA A 458 -7.56 -21.47 15.75
C ALA A 458 -8.62 -20.40 16.06
N LEU A 459 -8.53 -19.23 15.42
CA LEU A 459 -9.46 -18.12 15.59
C LEU A 459 -10.02 -17.65 14.24
N GLY A 460 -11.26 -17.17 14.26
CA GLY A 460 -11.93 -16.60 13.09
C GLY A 460 -12.42 -17.62 12.05
N GLN A 461 -13.06 -17.12 10.99
CA GLN A 461 -13.68 -17.95 9.94
C GLN A 461 -12.68 -18.82 9.17
N TRP A 462 -11.43 -18.36 9.06
CA TRP A 462 -10.34 -19.06 8.38
C TRP A 462 -9.58 -20.05 9.26
N ARG A 463 -10.01 -20.22 10.53
CA ARG A 463 -9.32 -21.06 11.54
C ARG A 463 -7.82 -20.73 11.66
N ASP A 464 -7.50 -19.46 11.52
CA ASP A 464 -6.14 -18.92 11.56
C ASP A 464 -5.50 -19.24 12.93
N ARG A 465 -4.37 -19.95 12.94
CA ARG A 465 -3.68 -20.36 14.17
C ARG A 465 -2.73 -19.27 14.65
N TRP A 466 -3.02 -18.69 15.82
CA TRP A 466 -2.25 -17.59 16.38
C TRP A 466 -1.22 -18.08 17.40
N VAL A 467 0.05 -17.78 17.12
CA VAL A 467 1.20 -18.11 17.97
C VAL A 467 1.63 -16.86 18.72
N PHE A 468 1.53 -16.90 20.06
CA PHE A 468 2.02 -15.83 20.93
C PHE A 468 3.52 -15.99 21.14
N HIS A 469 4.27 -14.94 20.84
CA HIS A 469 5.72 -14.96 20.94
C HIS A 469 6.14 -15.05 22.43
N PRO A 470 7.02 -15.99 22.80
CA PRO A 470 7.37 -16.22 24.21
C PRO A 470 8.19 -15.09 24.83
N LEU A 471 8.88 -14.29 24.01
CA LEU A 471 9.65 -13.13 24.45
C LEU A 471 8.98 -11.82 24.03
N VAL A 472 8.94 -10.85 24.93
CA VAL A 472 8.26 -9.57 24.73
C VAL A 472 9.29 -8.45 24.57
N SER A 473 8.98 -7.43 23.77
CA SER A 473 9.80 -6.22 23.62
C SER A 473 9.00 -4.95 23.93
N MET A 474 9.69 -3.83 24.20
CA MET A 474 9.03 -2.53 24.40
C MET A 474 8.29 -2.02 23.16
N SER A 475 8.83 -2.32 21.99
CA SER A 475 8.28 -1.89 20.70
C SER A 475 7.11 -2.75 20.26
N GLU A 476 7.18 -4.07 20.50
CA GLU A 476 6.15 -5.04 20.12
C GLU A 476 5.74 -5.85 21.36
N PRO A 477 4.94 -5.27 22.28
CA PRO A 477 4.50 -5.98 23.47
C PRO A 477 3.43 -7.02 23.10
N GLU A 478 3.49 -8.19 23.74
CA GLU A 478 2.55 -9.31 23.51
C GLU A 478 2.37 -9.67 22.02
N LYS A 479 3.45 -9.70 21.26
CA LYS A 479 3.40 -10.01 19.84
C LYS A 479 2.81 -11.40 19.59
N ALA A 480 1.85 -11.48 18.68
CA ALA A 480 1.32 -12.73 18.15
C ALA A 480 1.44 -12.74 16.62
N SER A 481 1.52 -13.93 16.03
CA SER A 481 1.60 -14.10 14.59
C SER A 481 0.83 -15.32 14.10
N CYS A 482 0.32 -15.27 12.88
CA CYS A 482 -0.40 -16.36 12.23
C CYS A 482 0.15 -16.60 10.83
N LEU A 483 0.59 -17.83 10.52
CA LEU A 483 1.07 -18.19 9.20
C LEU A 483 -0.12 -18.46 8.26
N LEU A 484 -0.33 -17.56 7.29
CA LEU A 484 -1.46 -17.63 6.35
C LEU A 484 -1.21 -18.60 5.20
N THR A 485 0.05 -18.97 4.99
CA THR A 485 0.56 -19.77 3.87
C THR A 485 1.18 -21.06 4.37
N ASP A 486 0.61 -21.59 5.45
CA ASP A 486 0.97 -22.87 6.02
C ASP A 486 0.40 -23.99 5.13
N LEU A 487 1.31 -24.73 4.48
CA LEU A 487 0.98 -25.87 3.64
C LEU A 487 1.36 -27.20 4.32
N GLY A 488 1.75 -27.17 5.60
CA GLY A 488 2.12 -28.35 6.38
C GLY A 488 3.45 -29.00 5.96
N ASP A 489 4.30 -28.27 5.23
CA ASP A 489 5.54 -28.76 4.62
C ASP A 489 6.82 -28.26 5.31
N TYR A 490 6.71 -27.37 6.30
CA TYR A 490 7.85 -26.93 7.10
C TYR A 490 8.07 -27.85 8.30
N ASP A 491 9.34 -28.16 8.59
CA ASP A 491 9.71 -28.79 9.85
C ASP A 491 9.47 -27.85 11.04
N GLU A 492 9.33 -28.44 12.23
CA GLU A 492 8.98 -27.69 13.44
C GLU A 492 10.01 -26.60 13.81
N ASP A 493 11.31 -26.86 13.58
CA ASP A 493 12.36 -25.90 13.92
C ASP A 493 12.28 -24.69 13.00
N HIS A 494 12.10 -24.94 11.71
CA HIS A 494 11.92 -23.91 10.70
C HIS A 494 10.69 -23.05 10.98
N LEU A 495 9.56 -23.69 11.30
CA LEU A 495 8.32 -22.99 11.61
C LEU A 495 8.47 -22.10 12.86
N ALA A 496 9.09 -22.62 13.92
CA ALA A 496 9.41 -21.84 15.12
C ALA A 496 10.28 -20.62 14.81
N TRP A 497 11.34 -20.78 14.02
CA TRP A 497 12.20 -19.67 13.62
C TRP A 497 11.51 -18.67 12.69
N LEU A 498 10.55 -19.12 11.87
CA LEU A 498 9.73 -18.24 11.05
C LEU A 498 8.84 -17.34 11.91
N HIS A 499 8.12 -17.89 12.88
CA HIS A 499 7.33 -17.11 13.84
C HIS A 499 8.19 -16.13 14.65
N ASN A 500 9.42 -16.53 15.01
CA ASN A 500 10.36 -15.63 15.68
C ASN A 500 10.77 -14.40 14.83
N LYS A 501 10.78 -14.53 13.49
CA LYS A 501 11.12 -13.43 12.57
C LYS A 501 9.95 -12.48 12.32
N ALA A 502 8.72 -12.86 12.68
CA ALA A 502 7.52 -12.07 12.44
C ALA A 502 7.59 -10.73 13.17
N SER A 503 7.48 -9.62 12.44
CA SER A 503 7.60 -8.27 13.01
C SER A 503 7.10 -7.20 12.02
N LEU A 504 6.48 -6.14 12.55
CA LEU A 504 6.14 -4.92 11.82
C LEU A 504 7.12 -3.77 12.15
N HIS A 505 8.16 -4.04 12.92
CA HIS A 505 9.05 -3.04 13.49
C HIS A 505 9.67 -2.09 12.44
N ALA A 506 10.09 -2.58 11.26
CA ALA A 506 10.68 -1.68 10.26
C ALA A 506 9.68 -0.68 9.69
N VAL A 507 8.46 -1.11 9.38
CA VAL A 507 7.41 -0.23 8.86
C VAL A 507 6.90 0.75 9.93
N ASP A 508 6.78 0.28 11.18
CA ASP A 508 6.47 1.14 12.33
C ASP A 508 7.55 2.19 12.60
N SER A 509 8.82 1.78 12.52
CA SER A 509 9.96 2.68 12.67
C SER A 509 9.98 3.74 11.57
N TRP A 510 9.68 3.35 10.33
CA TRP A 510 9.49 4.28 9.21
C TRP A 510 8.38 5.30 9.49
N PHE A 511 7.18 4.85 9.89
CA PHE A 511 6.07 5.75 10.24
C PHE A 511 6.43 6.71 11.38
N ASN A 512 7.09 6.21 12.42
CA ASN A 512 7.55 7.06 13.52
C ASN A 512 8.60 8.08 13.07
N ARG A 513 9.49 7.71 12.15
CA ARG A 513 10.49 8.62 11.58
C ARG A 513 9.84 9.73 10.74
N LEU A 514 8.86 9.38 9.90
CA LEU A 514 8.06 10.35 9.14
C LEU A 514 7.41 11.39 10.06
N ARG A 515 6.66 10.93 11.07
CA ARG A 515 5.95 11.80 12.03
C ARG A 515 6.92 12.73 12.77
N ARG A 516 8.09 12.24 13.16
CA ARG A 516 9.09 13.05 13.88
C ARG A 516 9.83 14.07 13.00
N ARG A 517 9.75 13.94 11.67
CA ARG A 517 10.51 14.78 10.72
C ARG A 517 9.66 15.68 9.85
N SER A 518 8.34 15.51 9.83
CA SER A 518 7.43 16.37 9.07
C SER A 518 6.26 16.80 9.92
N SER A 519 6.13 18.10 10.18
CA SER A 519 4.97 18.66 10.87
C SER A 519 3.66 18.43 10.11
N MET A 520 3.71 18.32 8.76
CA MET A 520 2.54 18.03 7.93
C MET A 520 2.07 16.58 8.00
N LEU A 521 2.94 15.65 8.41
CA LEU A 521 2.65 14.22 8.51
C LEU A 521 2.50 13.76 9.97
N GLU A 522 2.48 14.69 10.91
CA GLU A 522 2.21 14.42 12.32
C GLU A 522 0.75 13.98 12.53
N ARG A 523 0.53 13.17 13.58
CA ARG A 523 -0.82 12.86 14.01
C ARG A 523 -1.46 14.12 14.59
N PRO A 524 -2.71 14.46 14.21
CA PRO A 524 -3.43 15.55 14.84
C PRO A 524 -3.53 15.35 16.35
N ILE A 525 -3.40 16.43 17.12
CA ILE A 525 -3.67 16.40 18.56
C ILE A 525 -5.19 16.40 18.72
N THR A 526 -5.74 15.27 19.17
CA THR A 526 -7.17 15.12 19.44
C THR A 526 -7.49 15.60 20.85
N GLY A 527 -8.26 16.68 20.96
CA GLY A 527 -8.86 17.13 22.23
C GLY A 527 -10.33 16.72 22.31
N ALA A 528 -10.82 16.44 23.53
CA ALA A 528 -12.22 16.06 23.78
C ALA A 528 -13.24 17.10 23.27
N SER A 529 -12.84 18.36 23.14
CA SER A 529 -13.67 19.47 22.66
C SER A 529 -13.93 19.49 21.15
N ASN A 530 -13.14 18.79 20.32
CA ASN A 530 -13.18 18.97 18.87
C ASN A 530 -14.13 18.00 18.12
N ARG A 531 -14.78 17.04 18.79
CA ARG A 531 -15.76 16.08 18.20
C ARG A 531 -15.35 15.56 16.80
N GLY A 532 -14.08 15.19 16.62
CA GLY A 532 -13.50 14.70 15.35
C GLY A 532 -13.13 15.78 14.32
N ARG A 533 -13.78 16.96 14.34
CA ARG A 533 -13.56 18.08 13.41
C ARG A 533 -12.31 18.88 13.80
N THR A 534 -11.15 18.31 13.53
CA THR A 534 -9.87 18.85 13.99
C THR A 534 -9.24 19.71 12.88
N TRP A 535 -9.07 21.01 13.15
CA TRP A 535 -8.19 21.86 12.36
C TRP A 535 -6.79 21.76 12.96
N ASN A 536 -5.85 21.18 12.21
CA ASN A 536 -4.47 21.06 12.65
C ASN A 536 -3.62 22.12 11.95
N GLY A 537 -2.97 23.01 12.70
CA GLY A 537 -2.22 24.14 12.16
C GLY A 537 -1.09 23.76 11.19
N TYR A 538 -0.63 22.50 11.22
CA TYR A 538 0.41 21.99 10.32
C TYR A 538 -0.09 21.01 9.26
N SER A 539 -1.33 20.53 9.29
CA SER A 539 -1.84 19.58 8.31
C SER A 539 -1.87 20.18 6.89
N ALA A 540 -1.69 19.31 5.89
CA ALA A 540 -1.78 19.69 4.48
C ALA A 540 -3.17 20.23 4.12
N TYR A 541 -3.23 21.20 3.21
CA TYR A 541 -4.47 21.65 2.57
C TYR A 541 -4.69 21.01 1.19
N ARG A 542 -3.60 20.58 0.55
CA ARG A 542 -3.60 19.90 -0.74
C ARG A 542 -3.18 18.44 -0.53
N PRO A 543 -4.08 17.47 -0.75
CA PRO A 543 -3.81 16.03 -0.63
C PRO A 543 -2.50 15.56 -1.28
N GLU A 544 -2.23 16.02 -2.51
CA GLU A 544 -1.03 15.71 -3.29
C GLU A 544 0.30 16.01 -2.57
N GLN A 545 0.32 16.91 -1.58
CA GLN A 545 1.54 17.24 -0.84
C GLN A 545 1.97 16.09 0.07
N ILE A 546 1.03 15.26 0.50
CA ILE A 546 1.32 14.08 1.33
C ILE A 546 2.18 13.10 0.54
N GLU A 547 1.79 12.75 -0.69
CA GLU A 547 2.54 11.88 -1.59
C GLU A 547 3.94 12.45 -1.87
N LYS A 548 4.01 13.74 -2.24
CA LYS A 548 5.27 14.42 -2.56
C LYS A 548 6.26 14.36 -1.40
N LEU A 549 5.81 14.68 -0.19
CA LEU A 549 6.64 14.63 1.01
C LEU A 549 7.03 13.20 1.37
N GLN A 550 6.12 12.24 1.31
CA GLN A 550 6.42 10.83 1.60
C GLN A 550 7.51 10.28 0.67
N THR A 551 7.45 10.60 -0.62
CA THR A 551 8.45 10.21 -1.62
C THR A 551 9.81 10.86 -1.35
N ILE A 552 9.85 12.17 -1.06
CA ILE A 552 11.09 12.86 -0.68
C ILE A 552 11.70 12.23 0.57
N PHE A 553 10.88 11.99 1.59
CA PHE A 553 11.33 11.42 2.86
C PHE A 553 11.81 9.99 2.68
N ARG A 554 11.21 9.20 1.79
CA ARG A 554 11.63 7.83 1.47
C ARG A 554 13.02 7.85 0.84
N ALA A 555 13.26 8.72 -0.13
CA ALA A 555 14.59 8.89 -0.72
C ALA A 555 15.63 9.27 0.34
N CYS A 556 15.33 10.25 1.18
CA CYS A 556 16.24 10.64 2.26
C CYS A 556 16.43 9.53 3.30
N HIS A 557 15.40 8.80 3.70
CA HIS A 557 15.52 7.69 4.65
C HIS A 557 16.38 6.55 4.11
N ASN A 558 16.12 6.15 2.85
CA ASN A 558 16.82 5.03 2.25
C ASN A 558 18.29 5.36 1.95
N TYR A 559 18.60 6.59 1.51
CA TYR A 559 19.91 6.92 0.94
C TYR A 559 20.72 7.95 1.72
N VAL A 560 20.12 8.83 2.52
CA VAL A 560 20.80 9.98 3.16
C VAL A 560 20.93 9.81 4.67
N TRP A 561 19.83 9.49 5.37
CA TRP A 561 19.78 9.56 6.82
C TRP A 561 20.41 8.35 7.49
N THR A 562 21.52 8.58 8.17
CA THR A 562 22.15 7.65 9.11
C THR A 562 21.52 7.77 10.51
N GLY A 563 21.88 6.86 11.41
CA GLY A 563 21.49 6.92 12.83
C GLY A 563 22.68 7.30 13.72
N GLU A 564 22.43 7.75 14.94
CA GLU A 564 23.49 8.12 15.89
C GLU A 564 24.48 6.97 16.16
N LYS A 565 23.98 5.74 16.21
CA LYS A 565 24.76 4.52 16.46
C LYS A 565 25.11 3.73 15.19
N ARG A 566 24.62 4.15 14.04
CA ARG A 566 24.74 3.41 12.76
C ARG A 566 25.05 4.38 11.62
N THR A 567 26.24 4.24 11.05
CA THR A 567 26.73 5.07 9.95
C THR A 567 26.25 4.61 8.58
N ASP A 568 25.58 3.46 8.49
CA ASP A 568 25.07 2.87 7.26
C ASP A 568 23.58 3.19 7.03
N THR A 569 23.24 3.49 5.78
CA THR A 569 21.84 3.73 5.37
C THR A 569 21.13 2.43 5.04
N PRO A 570 19.78 2.39 5.02
CA PRO A 570 19.05 1.23 4.56
C PRO A 570 19.46 0.73 3.17
N ALA A 571 19.74 1.66 2.23
CA ALA A 571 20.21 1.30 0.89
C ALA A 571 21.59 0.63 0.91
N MET A 572 22.48 1.03 1.83
CA MET A 572 23.78 0.36 2.00
C MET A 572 23.59 -1.08 2.50
N ARG A 573 22.73 -1.27 3.51
CA ARG A 573 22.45 -2.62 4.04
C ARG A 573 21.81 -3.54 3.01
N LEU A 574 20.98 -2.99 2.12
CA LEU A 574 20.37 -3.75 1.03
C LEU A 574 21.33 -4.00 -0.14
N GLY A 575 22.40 -3.21 -0.28
CA GLY A 575 23.37 -3.29 -1.38
C GLY A 575 23.08 -2.38 -2.57
N LEU A 576 22.17 -1.40 -2.43
CA LEU A 576 21.84 -0.41 -3.48
C LEU A 576 22.77 0.83 -3.47
N ALA A 577 23.52 1.03 -2.40
CA ALA A 577 24.48 2.12 -2.25
C ALA A 577 25.76 1.65 -1.57
N LYS A 578 26.90 2.27 -1.90
CA LYS A 578 28.21 1.97 -1.28
C LYS A 578 28.55 2.88 -0.09
N ALA A 579 27.95 4.07 -0.04
CA ALA A 579 28.11 5.07 1.00
C ALA A 579 26.80 5.85 1.17
N PRO A 580 26.61 6.57 2.30
CA PRO A 580 25.50 7.51 2.44
C PRO A 580 25.59 8.60 1.36
N LEU A 581 24.45 8.95 0.77
CA LEU A 581 24.32 10.10 -0.12
C LEU A 581 24.09 11.37 0.70
N ASP A 582 24.35 12.53 0.10
CA ASP A 582 23.93 13.83 0.63
C ASP A 582 22.70 14.36 -0.13
N TYR A 583 22.09 15.44 0.38
CA TYR A 583 20.97 16.12 -0.26
C TYR A 583 21.30 16.59 -1.68
N THR A 584 22.56 16.94 -1.96
CA THR A 584 23.03 17.36 -3.29
C THR A 584 22.97 16.22 -4.31
N ASP A 585 23.20 14.97 -3.90
CA ASP A 585 23.09 13.80 -4.79
C ASP A 585 21.64 13.57 -5.26
N ILE A 586 20.66 13.92 -4.42
CA ILE A 586 19.25 13.93 -4.81
C ILE A 586 19.01 15.12 -5.76
N ILE A 587 19.38 16.34 -5.36
CA ILE A 587 19.06 17.59 -6.09
C ILE A 587 19.66 17.62 -7.50
N TYR A 588 20.86 17.07 -7.67
CA TYR A 588 21.61 17.11 -8.92
C TYR A 588 21.60 15.79 -9.68
N PHE A 589 20.62 14.92 -9.38
CA PHE A 589 20.45 13.65 -10.08
C PHE A 589 20.14 13.87 -11.56
N LYS A 590 20.87 13.19 -12.46
CA LYS A 590 20.84 13.42 -13.91
C LYS A 590 20.23 12.28 -14.71
#